data_AF-A0A819TEA6-F1
#
_entry.id   AF-A0A819TEA6-F1
#
_cell.length_a   1.000
_cell.length_b   1.000
_cell.length_c   1.000
_cell.angle_alpha   90.00
_cell.angle_beta   90.00
_cell.angle_gamma   90.00
#
_symmetry.space_group_name_H-M   'P 1'
#
loop_
_entity.id
_entity.type
_entity.pdbx_description
1 polymer ?
#
loop_
_entity_poly.entity_id
_entity_poly.type
_entity_poly.pdbx_seq_one_letter_code
_entity_poly.pdbx_strand_id
1 'polypeptide(L)'
;MDSISNSGVSLILNPDIANVINEHQHDLSTCEEEFENQEEIQQMLANAFDSQSLSNTDNDEHAFGDDDDDDVQLPVQISTIEHVPQSEDNVRLQQDNETLRHRITEYAANEEIYRQNTLEYEHKMNELNEKHEQKFFSLRLEYETKIEQLINKTSEQQIEMLTLKQMYETIYDEKCHVDEQINDIRLNEQNLQEKLDKIQTEYEQLLKLNKKPLMINVLTQTETNNETEQQIEILTKQNIQLVDELTRISNQLNLLQTHYNEREQFFSTEKIQYEKHIKELSKRPTMTCIKLQTDFIDDDKKIKQLQNELDDYKLKLNSKQIEINSLKFDLNNLKQEMNDRLSLLTTNISNEKLNKVLSERDQHLNELNKLKIEL
;
A
#
# COMPACT_ATOMS: atom_id res chain seq x y z
N MET A 1 0.54 -24.39 -32.30
CA MET A 1 0.01 -23.17 -32.90
C MET A 1 -1.34 -22.96 -32.27
N ASP A 2 -1.46 -22.00 -31.35
CA ASP A 2 -2.71 -21.34 -31.02
C ASP A 2 -2.36 -19.99 -30.39
N SER A 3 -2.92 -18.95 -31.01
CA SER A 3 -2.60 -17.53 -30.85
C SER A 3 -3.40 -16.91 -29.72
N ILE A 4 -2.71 -16.32 -28.74
CA ILE A 4 -3.31 -15.48 -27.70
C ILE A 4 -3.50 -14.07 -28.26
N SER A 5 -4.75 -13.64 -28.35
CA SER A 5 -5.18 -12.32 -28.78
C SER A 5 -4.83 -11.25 -27.73
N ASN A 6 -4.03 -10.26 -28.15
CA ASN A 6 -3.86 -8.99 -27.44
C ASN A 6 -5.18 -8.20 -27.47
N SER A 7 -5.86 -8.04 -26.33
CA SER A 7 -6.91 -7.03 -26.20
C SER A 7 -6.26 -5.68 -25.90
N GLY A 8 -6.31 -4.78 -26.88
CA GLY A 8 -5.92 -3.39 -26.73
C GLY A 8 -6.79 -2.68 -25.70
N VAL A 9 -6.17 -2.17 -24.65
CA VAL A 9 -6.78 -1.20 -23.74
C VAL A 9 -6.66 0.17 -24.40
N SER A 10 -7.73 0.62 -25.03
CA SER A 10 -7.87 1.98 -25.53
C SER A 10 -8.05 2.92 -24.32
N LEU A 11 -7.04 3.76 -24.05
CA LEU A 11 -7.14 4.85 -23.10
C LEU A 11 -8.12 5.89 -23.63
N ILE A 12 -9.38 5.81 -23.16
CA ILE A 12 -10.35 6.87 -23.32
C ILE A 12 -9.91 8.00 -22.37
N LEU A 13 -9.20 8.98 -22.90
CA LEU A 13 -8.92 10.23 -22.20
C LEU A 13 -10.24 10.96 -22.00
N ASN A 14 -10.50 11.32 -20.75
CA ASN A 14 -11.70 12.01 -20.31
C ASN A 14 -11.76 13.41 -20.95
N PRO A 15 -12.83 13.78 -21.69
CA PRO A 15 -12.94 15.07 -22.40
C PRO A 15 -12.82 16.31 -21.49
N ASP A 16 -13.02 16.16 -20.18
CA ASP A 16 -12.86 17.25 -19.21
C ASP A 16 -11.39 17.70 -19.04
N ILE A 17 -10.42 16.83 -19.33
CA ILE A 17 -8.98 17.15 -19.22
C ILE A 17 -8.51 18.03 -20.39
N ALA A 18 -9.10 17.85 -21.57
CA ALA A 18 -8.74 18.62 -22.77
C ALA A 18 -9.23 20.08 -22.69
N ASN A 19 -10.34 20.35 -21.99
CA ASN A 19 -10.84 21.72 -21.81
C ASN A 19 -10.03 22.52 -20.78
N VAL A 20 -9.48 21.88 -19.75
CA VAL A 20 -8.62 22.53 -18.74
C VAL A 20 -7.29 23.00 -19.35
N ILE A 21 -6.77 22.27 -20.35
CA ILE A 21 -5.50 22.63 -21.02
C ILE A 21 -5.66 23.88 -21.91
N ASN A 22 -6.84 24.09 -22.51
CA ASN A 22 -7.09 25.25 -23.38
C ASN A 22 -7.39 26.54 -22.60
N GLU A 23 -7.97 26.46 -21.40
CA GLU A 23 -8.19 27.65 -20.56
C GLU A 23 -6.86 28.20 -19.97
N HIS A 24 -5.87 27.34 -19.71
CA HIS A 24 -4.56 27.76 -19.18
C HIS A 24 -3.62 28.43 -20.19
N GLN A 25 -3.94 28.44 -21.48
CA GLN A 25 -3.16 29.18 -22.49
C GLN A 25 -3.50 30.68 -22.55
N HIS A 26 -4.65 31.10 -22.02
CA HIS A 26 -5.07 32.50 -22.04
C HIS A 26 -4.50 33.31 -20.85
N ASP A 27 -4.26 32.65 -19.71
CA ASP A 27 -3.76 33.25 -18.46
C ASP A 27 -2.23 33.45 -18.44
N LEU A 28 -1.49 32.85 -19.37
CA LEU A 28 -0.04 33.07 -19.52
C LEU A 28 0.29 34.45 -20.11
N SER A 29 -0.65 35.12 -20.78
CA SER A 29 -0.41 36.43 -21.42
C SER A 29 -0.45 37.61 -20.46
N THR A 30 -1.02 37.44 -19.26
CA THR A 30 -1.10 38.50 -18.22
C THR A 30 0.05 38.43 -17.21
N CYS A 31 0.84 37.35 -17.20
CA CYS A 31 2.06 37.23 -16.37
C CYS A 31 3.27 37.99 -16.96
N GLU A 32 3.24 38.41 -18.22
CA GLU A 32 4.33 39.18 -18.84
C GLU A 32 4.38 40.63 -18.31
N GLU A 33 3.25 41.22 -17.90
CA GLU A 33 3.19 42.59 -17.33
C GLU A 33 3.76 42.70 -15.90
N GLU A 34 3.77 41.62 -15.10
CA GLU A 34 4.31 41.66 -13.72
C GLU A 34 5.84 41.42 -13.66
N PHE A 35 6.42 40.77 -14.67
CA PHE A 35 7.87 40.66 -14.81
C PHE A 35 8.52 42.01 -15.15
N GLU A 36 7.82 42.90 -15.87
CA GLU A 36 8.30 44.25 -16.17
C GLU A 36 8.52 45.10 -14.90
N ASN A 37 7.72 44.90 -13.84
CA ASN A 37 7.90 45.61 -12.56
C ASN A 37 9.11 45.11 -11.74
N GLN A 38 9.46 43.83 -11.85
CA GLN A 38 10.63 43.28 -11.16
C GLN A 38 11.94 43.68 -11.86
N GLU A 39 11.89 43.79 -13.19
CA GLU A 39 12.96 44.35 -14.00
C GLU A 39 13.15 45.85 -13.72
N GLU A 40 12.07 46.62 -13.50
CA GLU A 40 12.13 48.04 -13.13
C GLU A 40 12.81 48.28 -11.76
N ILE A 41 12.58 47.39 -10.77
CA ILE A 41 13.27 47.44 -9.46
C ILE A 41 14.76 47.06 -9.59
N GLN A 42 15.10 46.06 -10.40
CA GLN A 42 16.49 45.73 -10.69
C GLN A 42 17.20 46.82 -11.50
N GLN A 43 16.48 47.53 -12.37
CA GLN A 43 17.01 48.65 -13.15
C GLN A 43 17.22 49.91 -12.29
N MET A 44 16.38 50.16 -11.28
CA MET A 44 16.63 51.18 -10.26
C MET A 44 17.88 50.87 -9.42
N LEU A 45 18.10 49.60 -9.07
CA LEU A 45 19.33 49.13 -8.41
C LEU A 45 20.56 49.35 -9.31
N ALA A 46 20.49 48.99 -10.60
CA ALA A 46 21.59 49.20 -11.55
C ALA A 46 21.93 50.70 -11.73
N ASN A 47 20.92 51.57 -11.84
CA ASN A 47 21.12 53.02 -11.97
C ASN A 47 21.70 53.67 -10.70
N ALA A 48 21.39 53.12 -9.51
CA ALA A 48 21.97 53.58 -8.24
C ALA A 48 23.46 53.21 -8.12
N PHE A 49 23.87 52.06 -8.67
CA PHE A 49 25.27 51.63 -8.73
C PHE A 49 26.08 52.33 -9.83
N ASP A 50 25.50 52.57 -11.02
CA ASP A 50 26.18 53.26 -12.11
C ASP A 50 26.45 54.74 -11.80
N SER A 51 25.63 55.36 -10.93
CA SER A 51 25.85 56.72 -10.41
C SER A 51 27.08 56.85 -9.50
N GLN A 52 27.72 55.74 -9.12
CA GLN A 52 28.97 55.71 -8.34
C GLN A 52 30.21 55.32 -9.16
N SER A 53 30.10 54.97 -10.44
CA SER A 53 31.25 54.48 -11.23
C SER A 53 32.12 55.56 -11.92
N LEU A 54 31.94 56.84 -11.57
CA LEU A 54 32.81 57.93 -12.06
C LEU A 54 33.46 58.69 -10.91
N SER A 55 34.49 58.10 -10.30
CA SER A 55 35.83 58.72 -10.19
C SER A 55 36.77 57.97 -9.24
N ASN A 56 38.00 57.81 -9.71
CA ASN A 56 39.27 57.52 -9.00
C ASN A 56 39.55 56.03 -8.69
N THR A 57 40.26 55.33 -9.58
CA THR A 57 41.73 55.22 -9.72
C THR A 57 42.42 54.56 -8.53
N ASP A 58 43.00 53.39 -8.83
CA ASP A 58 44.24 52.81 -8.30
C ASP A 58 44.68 53.33 -6.93
N ASN A 59 44.55 52.48 -5.90
CA ASN A 59 45.50 52.47 -4.80
C ASN A 59 45.64 51.08 -4.20
N ASP A 60 46.88 50.61 -4.35
CA ASP A 60 47.61 49.53 -3.73
C ASP A 60 47.03 48.86 -2.47
N GLU A 61 47.13 47.54 -2.51
CA GLU A 61 47.15 46.63 -1.37
C GLU A 61 48.20 47.07 -0.35
N HIS A 62 47.75 47.65 0.76
CA HIS A 62 48.52 47.66 2.00
C HIS A 62 47.79 46.89 3.09
N ALA A 63 48.31 45.70 3.35
CA ALA A 63 48.10 44.97 4.59
C ALA A 63 48.67 45.78 5.76
N PHE A 64 47.79 46.22 6.65
CA PHE A 64 48.10 46.59 8.04
C PHE A 64 47.23 45.65 8.89
N GLY A 65 47.76 44.81 9.78
CA GLY A 65 48.84 45.09 10.69
C GLY A 65 48.20 45.61 11.97
N ASP A 66 47.82 44.67 12.83
CA ASP A 66 47.43 44.93 14.22
C ASP A 66 48.59 45.66 14.90
N ASP A 67 48.39 46.93 15.25
CA ASP A 67 49.22 47.60 16.23
C ASP A 67 48.30 48.38 17.17
N ASP A 68 48.35 47.94 18.43
CA ASP A 68 47.86 48.62 19.61
C ASP A 68 48.37 50.06 19.63
N ASP A 69 47.52 51.04 19.92
CA ASP A 69 48.00 52.35 20.36
C ASP A 69 47.16 52.92 21.50
N ASP A 70 47.95 53.22 22.53
CA ASP A 70 47.63 53.73 23.84
C ASP A 70 46.98 55.12 23.83
N ASP A 71 46.19 55.35 24.88
CA ASP A 71 45.70 56.65 25.33
C ASP A 71 46.83 57.70 25.43
N VAL A 72 46.78 58.72 24.57
CA VAL A 72 47.55 59.97 24.76
C VAL A 72 46.59 61.16 24.83
N GLN A 73 46.19 61.52 26.06
CA GLN A 73 45.61 62.82 26.37
C GLN A 73 46.71 63.89 26.35
N LEU A 74 46.61 64.87 25.44
CA LEU A 74 47.36 66.13 25.52
C LEU A 74 46.41 67.28 25.90
N PRO A 75 46.72 68.07 26.95
CA PRO A 75 46.00 69.31 27.24
C PRO A 75 46.64 70.47 26.49
N VAL A 76 45.95 71.02 25.49
CA VAL A 76 46.38 72.26 24.82
C VAL A 76 45.83 73.46 25.61
N GLN A 77 46.71 74.12 26.36
CA GLN A 77 46.45 75.45 26.93
C GLN A 77 46.52 76.51 25.82
N ILE A 78 45.37 77.08 25.47
CA ILE A 78 45.30 78.20 24.52
C ILE A 78 45.63 79.48 25.28
N SER A 79 46.80 80.04 25.00
CA SER A 79 47.23 81.36 25.45
C SER A 79 46.54 82.43 24.61
N THR A 80 45.98 83.44 25.28
CA THR A 80 45.34 84.62 24.71
C THR A 80 46.34 85.40 23.86
N ILE A 81 46.11 85.52 22.55
CA ILE A 81 46.89 86.37 21.64
C ILE A 81 46.05 87.60 21.27
N GLU A 82 46.68 88.75 21.47
CA GLU A 82 46.19 90.11 21.24
C GLU A 82 45.80 90.38 19.76
N HIS A 83 44.89 91.35 19.59
CA HIS A 83 44.33 91.83 18.34
C HIS A 83 45.36 92.05 17.22
N VAL A 84 45.37 91.14 16.24
CA VAL A 84 45.91 91.34 14.90
C VAL A 84 44.81 91.94 14.02
N PRO A 85 45.09 92.95 13.16
CA PRO A 85 44.09 93.49 12.25
C PRO A 85 43.63 92.39 11.29
N GLN A 86 42.32 92.12 11.24
CA GLN A 86 41.76 91.15 10.31
C GLN A 86 41.97 91.65 8.88
N SER A 87 42.88 90.99 8.14
CA SER A 87 42.84 91.06 6.68
C SER A 87 41.55 90.40 6.19
N GLU A 88 40.96 90.91 5.11
CA GLU A 88 39.76 90.33 4.48
C GLU A 88 39.94 88.82 4.18
N ASP A 89 41.18 88.42 3.90
CA ASP A 89 41.57 87.01 3.68
C ASP A 89 41.35 86.12 4.91
N ASN A 90 41.58 86.62 6.14
CA ASN A 90 41.35 85.85 7.37
C ASN A 90 39.86 85.67 7.65
N VAL A 91 39.03 86.67 7.32
CA VAL A 91 37.56 86.57 7.46
C VAL A 91 37.00 85.54 6.47
N ARG A 92 37.50 85.55 5.22
CA ARG A 92 37.11 84.58 4.19
C ARG A 92 37.53 83.15 4.57
N LEU A 93 38.76 82.97 5.04
CA LEU A 93 39.25 81.67 5.51
C LEU A 93 38.45 81.14 6.70
N GLN A 94 37.98 82.01 7.59
CA GLN A 94 37.11 81.64 8.69
C GLN A 94 35.74 81.15 8.20
N GLN A 95 35.12 81.87 7.26
CA GLN A 95 33.85 81.46 6.64
C GLN A 95 33.95 80.14 5.87
N ASP A 96 35.05 79.92 5.16
CA ASP A 96 35.31 78.66 4.45
C ASP A 96 35.49 77.50 5.44
N ASN A 97 36.18 77.72 6.57
CA ASN A 97 36.31 76.72 7.64
C ASN A 97 34.98 76.41 8.34
N GLU A 98 34.15 77.42 8.60
CA GLU A 98 32.80 77.23 9.16
C GLU A 98 31.91 76.44 8.20
N THR A 99 31.99 76.74 6.90
CA THR A 99 31.29 76.00 5.85
C THR A 99 31.76 74.54 5.78
N LEU A 100 33.07 74.30 5.86
CA LEU A 100 33.63 72.96 5.86
C LEU A 100 33.20 72.15 7.09
N ARG A 101 33.22 72.77 8.29
CA ARG A 101 32.72 72.14 9.52
C ARG A 101 31.26 71.76 9.40
N HIS A 102 30.41 72.63 8.85
CA HIS A 102 29.01 72.30 8.61
C HIS A 102 28.84 71.12 7.64
N ARG A 103 29.59 71.10 6.54
CA ARG A 103 29.56 69.97 5.60
C ARG A 103 30.01 68.66 6.25
N ILE A 104 31.10 68.68 7.04
CA ILE A 104 31.57 67.49 7.77
C ILE A 104 30.48 66.98 8.71
N THR A 105 29.82 67.86 9.47
CA THR A 105 28.71 67.47 10.35
C THR A 105 27.53 66.90 9.57
N GLU A 106 27.20 67.48 8.42
CA GLU A 106 26.12 66.98 7.54
C GLU A 106 26.46 65.60 6.97
N TYR A 107 27.69 65.39 6.50
CA TYR A 107 28.16 64.07 6.03
C TYR A 107 28.12 63.03 7.14
N ALA A 108 28.60 63.36 8.34
CA ALA A 108 28.55 62.46 9.49
C ALA A 108 27.10 62.11 9.89
N ALA A 109 26.18 63.08 9.84
CA ALA A 109 24.76 62.83 10.10
C ALA A 109 24.12 61.94 9.03
N ASN A 110 24.45 62.17 7.75
CA ASN A 110 23.96 61.34 6.65
C ASN A 110 24.50 59.91 6.73
N GLU A 111 25.79 59.73 7.04
CA GLU A 111 26.41 58.42 7.24
C GLU A 111 25.73 57.64 8.38
N GLU A 112 25.42 58.30 9.49
CA GLU A 112 24.69 57.69 10.60
C GLU A 112 23.25 57.29 10.19
N ILE A 113 22.56 58.11 9.39
CA ILE A 113 21.25 57.75 8.83
C ILE A 113 21.35 56.51 7.94
N TYR A 114 22.36 56.43 7.06
CA TYR A 114 22.57 55.25 6.23
C TYR A 114 22.85 54.01 7.07
N ARG A 115 23.69 54.12 8.10
CA ARG A 115 23.99 53.02 9.03
C ARG A 115 22.72 52.53 9.75
N GLN A 116 21.87 53.44 10.23
CA GLN A 116 20.60 53.09 10.87
C GLN A 116 19.64 52.42 9.91
N ASN A 117 19.50 52.93 8.69
CA ASN A 117 18.65 52.32 7.66
C ASN A 117 19.13 50.91 7.33
N THR A 118 20.45 50.70 7.17
CA THR A 118 21.02 49.36 6.93
C THR A 118 20.68 48.38 8.05
N LEU A 119 20.83 48.79 9.32
CA LEU A 119 20.47 47.96 10.47
C LEU A 119 18.96 47.67 10.53
N GLU A 120 18.11 48.63 10.19
CA GLU A 120 16.66 48.43 10.13
C GLU A 120 16.27 47.43 9.03
N TYR A 121 16.90 47.53 7.85
CA TYR A 121 16.70 46.57 6.76
C TYR A 121 17.15 45.16 7.16
N GLU A 122 18.33 45.03 7.79
CA GLU A 122 18.83 43.75 8.28
C GLU A 122 17.87 43.13 9.31
N HIS A 123 17.38 43.93 10.26
CA HIS A 123 16.39 43.48 11.25
C HIS A 123 15.09 43.00 10.59
N LYS A 124 14.54 43.77 9.63
CA LYS A 124 13.33 43.37 8.89
C LYS A 124 13.53 42.09 8.08
N MET A 125 14.69 41.92 7.46
CA MET A 125 15.04 40.70 6.74
C MET A 125 15.14 39.48 7.67
N ASN A 126 15.75 39.65 8.84
CA ASN A 126 15.84 38.59 9.84
C ASN A 126 14.46 38.20 10.39
N GLU A 127 13.59 39.19 10.69
CA GLU A 127 12.22 38.93 11.15
C GLU A 127 11.39 38.20 10.07
N LEU A 128 11.55 38.58 8.80
CA LEU A 128 10.89 37.90 7.69
C LEU A 128 11.39 36.46 7.53
N ASN A 129 12.70 36.25 7.64
CA ASN A 129 13.29 34.91 7.55
C ASN A 129 12.81 34.01 8.70
N GLU A 130 12.75 34.52 9.94
CA GLU A 130 12.22 33.77 11.09
C GLU A 130 10.75 33.37 10.88
N LYS A 131 9.91 34.29 10.37
CA LYS A 131 8.51 33.98 10.04
C LYS A 131 8.40 32.90 8.96
N HIS A 132 9.25 32.95 7.94
CA HIS A 132 9.28 31.90 6.91
C HIS A 132 9.72 30.56 7.47
N GLU A 133 10.77 30.51 8.29
CA GLU A 133 11.25 29.29 8.95
C GLU A 133 10.16 28.67 9.84
N GLN A 134 9.45 29.48 10.63
CA GLN A 134 8.33 29.00 11.45
C GLN A 134 7.18 28.44 10.60
N LYS A 135 6.86 29.08 9.47
CA LYS A 135 5.83 28.61 8.52
C LYS A 135 6.24 27.29 7.87
N PHE A 136 7.50 27.16 7.43
CA PHE A 136 8.03 25.92 6.88
C PHE A 136 8.05 24.78 7.90
N PHE A 137 8.46 25.06 9.14
CA PHE A 137 8.45 24.08 10.22
C PHE A 137 7.04 23.58 10.52
N SER A 138 6.06 24.50 10.63
CA SER A 138 4.66 24.15 10.88
C SER A 138 4.07 23.30 9.75
N LEU A 139 4.34 23.67 8.50
CA LEU A 139 3.88 22.93 7.33
C LEU A 139 4.50 21.53 7.25
N ARG A 140 5.80 21.41 7.56
CA ARG A 140 6.50 20.13 7.63
C ARG A 140 5.87 19.22 8.68
N LEU A 141 5.63 19.73 9.89
CA LEU A 141 5.02 18.97 10.97
C LEU A 141 3.59 18.48 10.60
N GLU A 142 2.82 19.33 9.92
CA GLU A 142 1.50 18.96 9.42
C GLU A 142 1.56 17.81 8.41
N TYR A 143 2.49 17.88 7.44
CA TYR A 143 2.66 16.82 6.46
C TYR A 143 3.19 15.52 7.08
N GLU A 144 4.16 15.59 8.00
CA GLU A 144 4.64 14.41 8.74
C GLU A 144 3.49 13.73 9.49
N THR A 145 2.61 14.51 10.14
CA THR A 145 1.42 13.99 10.83
C THR A 145 0.44 13.32 9.85
N LYS A 146 0.18 13.92 8.69
CA LYS A 146 -0.70 13.33 7.66
C LYS A 146 -0.13 12.05 7.07
N ILE A 147 1.18 11.99 6.86
CA ILE A 147 1.88 10.79 6.38
C ILE A 147 1.73 9.67 7.41
N GLU A 148 1.94 9.95 8.70
CA GLU A 148 1.77 8.96 9.77
C GLU A 148 0.33 8.44 9.85
N GLN A 149 -0.67 9.31 9.75
CA GLN A 149 -2.08 8.92 9.70
C GLN A 149 -2.38 7.99 8.51
N LEU A 150 -1.82 8.28 7.33
CA LEU A 150 -1.98 7.44 6.15
C LEU A 150 -1.31 6.07 6.32
N ILE A 151 -0.10 6.03 6.89
CA ILE A 151 0.61 4.78 7.19
C ILE A 151 -0.21 3.90 8.13
N ASN A 152 -0.75 4.48 9.21
CA ASN A 152 -1.58 3.75 10.16
C ASN A 152 -2.84 3.19 9.50
N LYS A 153 -3.54 4.00 8.71
CA LYS A 153 -4.73 3.56 7.96
C LYS A 153 -4.42 2.43 6.97
N THR A 154 -3.29 2.52 6.26
CA THR A 154 -2.88 1.44 5.34
C THR A 154 -2.54 0.16 6.09
N SER A 155 -1.89 0.25 7.26
CA SER A 155 -1.61 -0.89 8.12
C SER A 155 -2.90 -1.58 8.60
N GLU A 156 -3.88 -0.82 9.06
CA GLU A 156 -5.20 -1.34 9.45
C GLU A 156 -5.88 -2.09 8.29
N GLN A 157 -5.87 -1.51 7.09
CA GLN A 157 -6.44 -2.15 5.89
C GLN A 157 -5.70 -3.44 5.51
N GLN A 158 -4.38 -3.50 5.70
CA GLN A 158 -3.60 -4.72 5.45
C GLN A 158 -3.95 -5.83 6.45
N ILE A 159 -4.16 -5.50 7.72
CA ILE A 159 -4.61 -6.45 8.74
C ILE A 159 -6.01 -6.98 8.43
N GLU A 160 -6.94 -6.11 8.04
CA GLU A 160 -8.30 -6.49 7.63
C GLU A 160 -8.26 -7.44 6.42
N MET A 161 -7.46 -7.12 5.40
CA MET A 161 -7.29 -7.96 4.21
C MET A 161 -6.70 -9.34 4.56
N LEU A 162 -5.72 -9.41 5.46
CA LEU A 162 -5.15 -10.68 5.91
C LEU A 162 -6.19 -11.53 6.66
N THR A 163 -6.99 -10.90 7.51
CA THR A 163 -8.08 -11.56 8.24
C THR A 163 -9.12 -12.13 7.27
N LEU A 164 -9.56 -11.33 6.29
CA LEU A 164 -10.50 -11.79 5.26
C LEU A 164 -9.94 -12.95 4.43
N LYS A 165 -8.64 -12.92 4.11
CA LYS A 165 -7.97 -14.02 3.41
C LYS A 165 -8.00 -15.31 4.22
N GLN A 166 -7.71 -15.24 5.51
CA GLN A 166 -7.76 -16.41 6.42
C GLN A 166 -9.17 -16.98 6.53
N MET A 167 -10.19 -16.11 6.63
CA MET A 167 -11.59 -16.53 6.63
C MET A 167 -11.97 -17.24 5.33
N TYR A 168 -11.55 -16.71 4.18
CA TYR A 168 -11.82 -17.33 2.88
C TYR A 168 -11.15 -18.70 2.73
N GLU A 169 -9.89 -18.83 3.17
CA GLU A 169 -9.18 -20.12 3.18
C GLU A 169 -9.92 -21.15 4.04
N THR A 170 -10.38 -20.75 5.22
CA THR A 170 -11.15 -21.64 6.11
C THR A 170 -12.46 -22.10 5.47
N ILE A 171 -13.22 -21.19 4.86
CA ILE A 171 -14.48 -21.51 4.18
C ILE A 171 -14.22 -22.44 2.98
N TYR A 172 -13.12 -22.24 2.26
CA TYR A 172 -12.74 -23.09 1.14
C TYR A 172 -12.44 -24.52 1.60
N ASP A 173 -11.67 -24.68 2.68
CA ASP A 173 -11.35 -25.99 3.25
C ASP A 173 -12.61 -26.71 3.76
N GLU A 174 -13.51 -25.98 4.45
CA GLU A 174 -14.81 -26.52 4.87
C GLU A 174 -15.65 -27.00 3.67
N LYS A 175 -15.66 -26.23 2.58
CA LYS A 175 -16.36 -26.62 1.36
C LYS A 175 -15.79 -27.92 0.77
N CYS A 176 -14.46 -28.04 0.68
CA CYS A 176 -13.82 -29.27 0.21
C CYS A 176 -14.21 -30.46 1.07
N HIS A 177 -14.26 -30.30 2.40
CA HIS A 177 -14.69 -31.36 3.30
C HIS A 177 -16.17 -31.74 3.09
N VAL A 178 -17.05 -30.77 2.88
CA VAL A 178 -18.46 -31.03 2.55
C VAL A 178 -18.60 -31.76 1.22
N ASP A 179 -17.83 -31.38 0.20
CA ASP A 179 -17.82 -32.05 -1.11
C ASP A 179 -17.36 -33.52 -0.99
N GLU A 180 -16.38 -33.81 -0.13
CA GLU A 180 -15.96 -35.18 0.21
C GLU A 180 -17.10 -35.97 0.89
N GLN A 181 -17.75 -35.39 1.90
CA GLN A 181 -18.88 -36.02 2.59
C GLN A 181 -20.04 -36.32 1.64
N ILE A 182 -20.34 -35.42 0.70
CA ILE A 182 -21.36 -35.63 -0.34
C ILE A 182 -20.98 -36.82 -1.23
N ASN A 183 -19.72 -36.96 -1.60
CA ASN A 183 -19.26 -38.10 -2.40
C ASN A 183 -19.41 -39.42 -1.64
N ASP A 184 -19.08 -39.45 -0.35
CA ASP A 184 -19.24 -40.64 0.49
C ASP A 184 -20.73 -41.03 0.64
N ILE A 185 -21.61 -40.06 0.85
CA ILE A 185 -23.07 -40.28 0.91
C ILE A 185 -23.54 -40.86 -0.43
N ARG A 186 -23.13 -40.27 -1.56
CA ARG A 186 -23.52 -40.74 -2.90
C ARG A 186 -23.06 -42.17 -3.16
N LEU A 187 -21.85 -42.54 -2.72
CA LEU A 187 -21.35 -43.90 -2.84
C LEU A 187 -22.17 -44.88 -2.00
N ASN A 188 -22.57 -44.48 -0.79
CA ASN A 188 -23.41 -45.30 0.07
C ASN A 188 -24.84 -45.47 -0.52
N GLU A 189 -25.42 -44.41 -1.08
CA GLU A 189 -26.70 -44.47 -1.79
C GLU A 189 -26.66 -45.44 -2.96
N GLN A 190 -25.58 -45.42 -3.77
CA GLN A 190 -25.38 -46.37 -4.86
C GLN A 190 -25.32 -47.82 -4.35
N ASN A 191 -24.56 -48.09 -3.28
CA ASN A 191 -24.47 -49.42 -2.68
C ASN A 191 -25.82 -49.91 -2.14
N LEU A 192 -26.64 -49.02 -1.58
CA LEU A 192 -27.98 -49.37 -1.09
C LEU A 192 -28.93 -49.64 -2.26
N GLN A 193 -28.85 -48.85 -3.34
CA GLN A 193 -29.65 -49.06 -4.54
C GLN A 193 -29.34 -50.42 -5.19
N GLU A 194 -28.05 -50.80 -5.31
CA GLU A 194 -27.65 -52.11 -5.82
C GLU A 194 -28.22 -53.27 -4.98
N LYS A 195 -28.22 -53.13 -3.64
CA LYS A 195 -28.83 -54.12 -2.74
C LYS A 195 -30.34 -54.21 -2.94
N LEU A 196 -31.00 -53.06 -3.11
CA LEU A 196 -32.45 -53.00 -3.34
C LEU A 196 -32.82 -53.68 -4.66
N ASP A 197 -32.10 -53.38 -5.74
CA ASP A 197 -32.30 -53.98 -7.07
C ASP A 197 -32.13 -55.51 -7.03
N LYS A 198 -31.15 -55.99 -6.24
CA LYS A 198 -30.93 -57.42 -6.02
C LYS A 198 -32.10 -58.07 -5.27
N ILE A 199 -32.56 -57.48 -4.17
CA ILE A 199 -33.72 -57.97 -3.42
C ILE A 199 -34.97 -58.02 -4.31
N GLN A 200 -35.19 -56.97 -5.11
CA GLN A 200 -36.33 -56.90 -6.03
C GLN A 200 -36.26 -58.00 -7.09
N THR A 201 -35.07 -58.26 -7.64
CA THR A 201 -34.84 -59.36 -8.59
C THR A 201 -35.12 -60.73 -7.95
N GLU A 202 -34.65 -60.96 -6.72
CA GLU A 202 -34.90 -62.21 -5.97
C GLU A 202 -36.40 -62.40 -5.68
N TYR A 203 -37.10 -61.34 -5.29
CA TYR A 203 -38.55 -61.37 -5.08
C TYR A 203 -39.31 -61.73 -6.36
N GLU A 204 -38.96 -61.12 -7.51
CA GLU A 204 -39.58 -61.45 -8.80
C GLU A 204 -39.35 -62.91 -9.23
N GLN A 205 -38.17 -63.46 -8.93
CA GLN A 205 -37.88 -64.88 -9.18
C GLN A 205 -38.76 -65.80 -8.33
N LEU A 206 -38.92 -65.50 -7.04
CA LEU A 206 -39.82 -66.24 -6.15
C LEU A 206 -41.28 -66.18 -6.63
N LEU A 207 -41.73 -65.00 -7.09
CA LEU A 207 -43.08 -64.83 -7.62
C LEU A 207 -43.34 -65.68 -8.87
N LYS A 208 -42.32 -65.89 -9.71
CA LYS A 208 -42.39 -66.78 -10.89
C LYS A 208 -42.46 -68.26 -10.48
N LEU A 209 -41.69 -68.67 -9.46
CA LEU A 209 -41.73 -70.04 -8.91
C LEU A 209 -43.11 -70.40 -8.34
N ASN A 210 -43.79 -69.44 -7.71
CA ASN A 210 -45.10 -69.66 -7.10
C ASN A 210 -46.28 -69.69 -8.11
N LYS A 211 -46.03 -69.32 -9.39
CA LYS A 211 -47.03 -69.39 -10.47
C LYS A 211 -47.01 -70.71 -11.27
N LYS A 212 -46.18 -71.69 -10.88
CA LYS A 212 -46.26 -73.05 -11.44
C LYS A 212 -47.55 -73.73 -10.93
N PRO A 213 -48.41 -74.28 -11.80
CA PRO A 213 -49.66 -74.91 -11.35
C PRO A 213 -49.34 -76.17 -10.56
N LEU A 214 -49.74 -76.19 -9.28
CA LEU A 214 -49.87 -77.38 -8.45
C LEU A 214 -50.96 -78.27 -9.07
N MET A 215 -50.60 -79.06 -10.08
CA MET A 215 -51.23 -80.36 -10.26
C MET A 215 -50.47 -81.34 -9.39
N ILE A 216 -51.07 -81.76 -8.27
CA ILE A 216 -51.24 -83.17 -7.86
C ILE A 216 -51.81 -83.26 -6.43
N ASN A 217 -52.91 -84.02 -6.37
CA ASN A 217 -53.48 -84.81 -5.27
C ASN A 217 -53.37 -84.35 -3.82
N VAL A 218 -54.56 -84.01 -3.32
CA VAL A 218 -55.12 -84.46 -2.03
C VAL A 218 -54.57 -85.85 -1.63
N LEU A 219 -53.68 -85.89 -0.63
CA LEU A 219 -53.71 -86.82 0.51
C LEU A 219 -52.45 -86.62 1.36
N THR A 220 -52.68 -86.38 2.66
CA THR A 220 -51.75 -86.44 3.80
C THR A 220 -50.56 -85.46 3.80
N GLN A 221 -50.68 -84.37 4.59
CA GLN A 221 -49.59 -83.83 5.42
C GLN A 221 -50.09 -82.60 6.20
N THR A 222 -50.45 -82.82 7.46
CA THR A 222 -50.75 -81.77 8.46
C THR A 222 -49.50 -81.20 9.13
N GLU A 223 -48.29 -81.65 8.72
CA GLU A 223 -47.02 -81.25 9.34
C GLU A 223 -46.24 -80.20 8.54
N THR A 224 -46.54 -79.98 7.26
CA THR A 224 -45.83 -78.99 6.41
C THR A 224 -46.37 -77.56 6.51
N ASN A 225 -47.54 -77.35 7.14
CA ASN A 225 -48.11 -76.00 7.32
C ASN A 225 -47.38 -75.16 8.39
N ASN A 226 -46.73 -75.82 9.35
CA ASN A 226 -46.11 -75.12 10.48
C ASN A 226 -44.76 -74.48 10.09
N GLU A 227 -43.99 -75.11 9.20
CA GLU A 227 -42.72 -74.55 8.69
C GLU A 227 -42.95 -73.37 7.73
N THR A 228 -43.99 -73.42 6.90
CA THR A 228 -44.37 -72.29 6.03
C THR A 228 -44.94 -71.12 6.83
N GLU A 229 -45.74 -71.37 7.88
CA GLU A 229 -46.19 -70.30 8.79
C GLU A 229 -45.01 -69.66 9.53
N GLN A 230 -44.04 -70.44 10.02
CA GLN A 230 -42.83 -69.89 10.64
C GLN A 230 -41.97 -69.07 9.68
N GLN A 231 -41.81 -69.50 8.42
CA GLN A 231 -41.10 -68.71 7.41
C GLN A 231 -41.82 -67.40 7.06
N ILE A 232 -43.15 -67.42 6.95
CA ILE A 232 -43.94 -66.21 6.73
C ILE A 232 -43.79 -65.26 7.92
N GLU A 233 -43.78 -65.75 9.16
CA GLU A 233 -43.59 -64.93 10.35
C GLU A 233 -42.20 -64.28 10.40
N ILE A 234 -41.14 -65.03 10.05
CA ILE A 234 -39.76 -64.51 9.97
C ILE A 234 -39.65 -63.42 8.90
N LEU A 235 -40.17 -63.66 7.70
CA LEU A 235 -40.15 -62.68 6.61
C LEU A 235 -40.97 -61.43 6.96
N THR A 236 -42.09 -61.60 7.67
CA THR A 236 -42.91 -60.47 8.13
C THR A 236 -42.15 -59.62 9.14
N LYS A 237 -41.45 -60.24 10.10
CA LYS A 237 -40.59 -59.53 11.07
C LYS A 237 -39.44 -58.78 10.39
N GLN A 238 -38.79 -59.40 9.40
CA GLN A 238 -37.73 -58.76 8.62
C GLN A 238 -38.25 -57.57 7.81
N ASN A 239 -39.43 -57.68 7.20
CA ASN A 239 -40.04 -56.57 6.48
C ASN A 239 -40.41 -55.40 7.41
N ILE A 240 -40.93 -55.68 8.61
CA ILE A 240 -41.22 -54.63 9.60
C ILE A 240 -39.92 -53.91 10.00
N GLN A 241 -38.83 -54.64 10.27
CA GLN A 241 -37.53 -54.04 10.56
C GLN A 241 -36.99 -53.16 9.42
N LEU A 242 -37.11 -53.63 8.17
CA LEU A 242 -36.70 -52.84 6.99
C LEU A 242 -37.52 -51.57 6.83
N VAL A 243 -38.85 -51.63 7.08
CA VAL A 243 -39.72 -50.45 7.03
C VAL A 243 -39.35 -49.45 8.13
N ASP A 244 -39.02 -49.91 9.33
CA ASP A 244 -38.57 -49.05 10.43
C ASP A 244 -37.21 -48.39 10.11
N GLU A 245 -36.26 -49.13 9.54
CA GLU A 245 -34.97 -48.58 9.10
C GLU A 245 -35.11 -47.56 7.97
N LEU A 246 -35.95 -47.84 6.96
CA LEU A 246 -36.24 -46.89 5.87
C LEU A 246 -36.90 -45.62 6.40
N THR A 247 -37.81 -45.76 7.37
CA THR A 247 -38.45 -44.62 8.03
C THR A 247 -37.43 -43.79 8.80
N ARG A 248 -36.50 -44.43 9.51
CA ARG A 248 -35.41 -43.76 10.22
C ARG A 248 -34.48 -43.00 9.26
N ILE A 249 -34.08 -43.62 8.15
CA ILE A 249 -33.22 -42.99 7.13
C ILE A 249 -33.95 -41.79 6.50
N SER A 250 -35.22 -41.94 6.13
CA SER A 250 -36.04 -40.86 5.57
C SER A 250 -36.12 -39.65 6.51
N ASN A 251 -36.28 -39.88 7.82
CA ASN A 251 -36.28 -38.81 8.81
C ASN A 251 -34.92 -38.11 8.94
N GLN A 252 -33.81 -38.86 8.87
CA GLN A 252 -32.47 -38.27 8.89
C GLN A 252 -32.20 -37.42 7.64
N LEU A 253 -32.67 -37.86 6.47
CA LEU A 253 -32.53 -37.15 5.21
C LEU A 253 -33.31 -35.83 5.21
N ASN A 254 -34.53 -35.84 5.75
CA ASN A 254 -35.33 -34.62 5.94
C ASN A 254 -34.65 -33.62 6.90
N LEU A 255 -34.02 -34.12 7.97
CA LEU A 255 -33.29 -33.27 8.91
C LEU A 255 -32.07 -32.63 8.23
N LEU A 256 -31.32 -33.41 7.45
CA LEU A 256 -30.16 -32.93 6.69
C LEU A 256 -30.56 -31.86 5.66
N GLN A 257 -31.67 -32.09 4.95
CA GLN A 257 -32.23 -31.13 4.00
C GLN A 257 -32.64 -29.82 4.69
N THR A 258 -33.21 -29.91 5.89
CA THR A 258 -33.57 -28.73 6.69
C THR A 258 -32.31 -27.91 7.04
N HIS A 259 -31.26 -28.57 7.53
CA HIS A 259 -29.98 -27.89 7.83
C HIS A 259 -29.32 -27.28 6.60
N TYR A 260 -29.39 -27.94 5.43
CA TYR A 260 -28.89 -27.39 4.18
C TYR A 260 -29.61 -26.09 3.83
N ASN A 261 -30.94 -26.07 3.90
CA ASN A 261 -31.75 -24.88 3.59
C ASN A 261 -31.48 -23.73 4.58
N GLU A 262 -31.31 -24.02 5.87
CA GLU A 262 -30.94 -23.02 6.88
C GLU A 262 -29.57 -22.40 6.60
N ARG A 263 -28.59 -23.23 6.21
CA ARG A 263 -27.23 -22.78 5.89
C ARG A 263 -27.20 -21.94 4.61
N GLU A 264 -27.99 -22.29 3.60
CA GLU A 264 -28.15 -21.50 2.38
C GLU A 264 -28.78 -20.13 2.66
N GLN A 265 -29.80 -20.06 3.53
CA GLN A 265 -30.39 -18.79 3.97
C GLN A 265 -29.37 -17.92 4.73
N PHE A 266 -28.55 -18.53 5.58
CA PHE A 266 -27.50 -17.82 6.30
C PHE A 266 -26.52 -17.15 5.33
N PHE A 267 -25.97 -17.90 4.37
CA PHE A 267 -25.03 -17.37 3.38
C PHE A 267 -25.65 -16.30 2.47
N SER A 268 -26.93 -16.44 2.11
CA SER A 268 -27.65 -15.42 1.34
C SER A 268 -27.77 -14.10 2.11
N THR A 269 -28.07 -14.18 3.41
CA THR A 269 -28.18 -13.02 4.28
C THR A 269 -26.83 -12.33 4.48
N GLU A 270 -25.77 -13.12 4.71
CA GLU A 270 -24.41 -12.61 4.91
C GLU A 270 -23.87 -11.93 3.64
N LYS A 271 -24.10 -12.53 2.47
CA LYS A 271 -23.75 -11.94 1.16
C LYS A 271 -24.40 -10.57 0.96
N ILE A 272 -25.69 -10.42 1.29
CA ILE A 272 -26.39 -9.14 1.19
C ILE A 272 -25.74 -8.08 2.11
N GLN A 273 -25.29 -8.48 3.31
CA GLN A 273 -24.59 -7.55 4.20
C GLN A 273 -23.23 -7.11 3.65
N TYR A 274 -22.44 -8.04 3.10
CA TYR A 274 -21.16 -7.71 2.47
C TYR A 274 -21.34 -6.78 1.26
N GLU A 275 -22.31 -7.06 0.38
CA GLU A 275 -22.60 -6.19 -0.76
C GLU A 275 -23.04 -4.78 -0.34
N LYS A 276 -23.79 -4.67 0.77
CA LYS A 276 -24.18 -3.39 1.36
C LYS A 276 -22.95 -2.63 1.87
N HIS A 277 -22.04 -3.29 2.57
CA HIS A 277 -20.82 -2.68 3.11
C HIS A 277 -19.89 -2.19 1.99
N ILE A 278 -19.73 -2.97 0.92
CA ILE A 278 -18.97 -2.57 -0.28
C ILE A 278 -19.59 -1.33 -0.94
N LYS A 279 -20.93 -1.28 -1.06
CA LYS A 279 -21.63 -0.09 -1.59
C LYS A 279 -21.53 1.14 -0.70
N GLU A 280 -21.41 0.98 0.62
CA GLU A 280 -21.15 2.10 1.53
C GLU A 280 -19.72 2.61 1.43
N LEU A 281 -18.74 1.69 1.28
CA LEU A 281 -17.34 2.05 1.06
C LEU A 281 -17.14 2.79 -0.27
N SER A 282 -17.87 2.44 -1.33
CA SER A 282 -17.81 3.13 -2.63
C SER A 282 -18.54 4.47 -2.67
N LYS A 283 -19.45 4.73 -1.71
CA LYS A 283 -20.11 6.03 -1.52
C LYS A 283 -19.28 7.01 -0.68
N ARG A 284 -18.20 6.57 -0.05
CA ARG A 284 -17.30 7.49 0.64
C ARG A 284 -16.70 8.43 -0.41
N PRO A 285 -16.84 9.75 -0.24
CA PRO A 285 -16.30 10.69 -1.20
C PRO A 285 -14.79 10.47 -1.30
N THR A 286 -14.31 10.13 -2.50
CA THR A 286 -12.94 10.44 -2.91
C THR A 286 -12.78 11.93 -2.62
N MET A 287 -11.87 12.27 -1.70
CA MET A 287 -11.65 13.65 -1.26
C MET A 287 -11.22 14.51 -2.45
N THR A 288 -12.18 15.05 -3.18
CA THR A 288 -11.99 16.17 -4.08
C THR A 288 -11.74 17.36 -3.17
N CYS A 289 -10.50 17.84 -3.15
CA CYS A 289 -10.10 19.04 -2.43
C CYS A 289 -11.10 20.17 -2.72
N ILE A 290 -11.73 20.64 -1.65
CA ILE A 290 -12.64 21.78 -1.66
C ILE A 290 -11.83 23.01 -2.09
N LYS A 291 -12.30 23.66 -3.16
CA LYS A 291 -11.87 25.00 -3.59
C LYS A 291 -12.01 25.97 -2.42
N LEU A 292 -10.89 26.48 -1.92
CA LEU A 292 -10.82 27.77 -1.26
C LEU A 292 -10.07 28.71 -2.22
N GLN A 293 -10.85 29.39 -3.07
CA GLN A 293 -10.54 30.79 -3.44
C GLN A 293 -10.78 31.58 -2.15
N THR A 294 -9.86 32.37 -1.62
CA THR A 294 -9.01 33.41 -2.21
C THR A 294 -7.71 33.53 -1.41
N ASP A 295 -6.68 34.17 -1.98
CA ASP A 295 -5.38 34.62 -1.38
C ASP A 295 -4.11 33.99 -2.01
N PHE A 296 -4.20 33.47 -3.24
CA PHE A 296 -3.15 32.68 -3.91
C PHE A 296 -2.31 33.50 -4.90
N ILE A 297 -1.51 34.46 -4.45
CA ILE A 297 -0.40 35.00 -5.28
C ILE A 297 0.93 34.34 -4.90
N ASP A 298 1.08 33.88 -3.65
CA ASP A 298 2.28 33.17 -3.16
C ASP A 298 2.23 31.65 -3.39
N ASP A 299 1.06 31.12 -3.70
CA ASP A 299 0.86 29.69 -3.80
C ASP A 299 1.30 29.09 -5.13
N ASP A 300 1.46 29.85 -6.21
CA ASP A 300 1.95 29.29 -7.49
C ASP A 300 3.43 28.90 -7.45
N LYS A 301 4.25 29.66 -6.71
CA LYS A 301 5.64 29.26 -6.41
C LYS A 301 5.67 28.01 -5.54
N LYS A 302 4.77 27.95 -4.54
CA LYS A 302 4.61 26.81 -3.65
C LYS A 302 4.07 25.58 -4.38
N ILE A 303 3.19 25.75 -5.36
CA ILE A 303 2.64 24.70 -6.21
C ILE A 303 3.72 24.17 -7.14
N LYS A 304 4.52 25.04 -7.77
CA LYS A 304 5.71 24.62 -8.55
C LYS A 304 6.71 23.85 -7.69
N GLN A 305 6.97 24.31 -6.47
CA GLN A 305 7.86 23.62 -5.53
C GLN A 305 7.29 22.25 -5.15
N LEU A 306 6.00 22.17 -4.81
CA LEU A 306 5.31 20.92 -4.49
C LEU A 306 5.24 19.97 -5.70
N GLN A 307 5.14 20.48 -6.93
CA GLN A 307 5.20 19.67 -8.14
C GLN A 307 6.60 19.10 -8.37
N ASN A 308 7.66 19.89 -8.17
CA ASN A 308 9.03 19.40 -8.24
C ASN A 308 9.31 18.34 -7.16
N GLU A 309 8.83 18.55 -5.94
CA GLU A 309 8.91 17.57 -4.86
C GLU A 309 8.12 16.29 -5.20
N LEU A 310 6.92 16.43 -5.75
CA LEU A 310 6.08 15.30 -6.18
C LEU A 310 6.77 14.48 -7.29
N ASP A 311 7.43 15.14 -8.23
CA ASP A 311 8.16 14.46 -9.30
C ASP A 311 9.43 13.76 -8.77
N ASP A 312 10.14 14.35 -7.80
CA ASP A 312 11.23 13.68 -7.08
C ASP A 312 10.74 12.44 -6.31
N TYR A 313 9.58 12.52 -5.65
CA TYR A 313 8.97 11.37 -4.98
C TYR A 313 8.56 10.27 -5.97
N LYS A 314 8.01 10.61 -7.14
CA LYS A 314 7.71 9.62 -8.19
C LYS A 314 8.98 8.93 -8.69
N LEU A 315 10.07 9.67 -8.87
CA LEU A 315 11.37 9.13 -9.25
C LEU A 315 11.93 8.18 -8.20
N LYS A 316 11.89 8.56 -6.91
CA LYS A 316 12.28 7.68 -5.79
C LYS A 316 11.41 6.43 -5.72
N LEU A 317 10.10 6.56 -5.91
CA LEU A 317 9.17 5.43 -5.91
C LEU A 317 9.45 4.46 -7.06
N ASN A 318 9.70 4.98 -8.28
CA ASN A 318 10.11 4.17 -9.42
C ASN A 318 11.44 3.46 -9.16
N SER A 319 12.42 4.15 -8.56
CA SER A 319 13.69 3.52 -8.16
C SER A 319 13.47 2.38 -7.17
N LYS A 320 12.62 2.58 -6.15
CA LYS A 320 12.27 1.54 -5.17
C LYS A 320 11.52 0.38 -5.82
N GLN A 321 10.67 0.64 -6.80
CA GLN A 321 9.96 -0.40 -7.54
C GLN A 321 10.92 -1.26 -8.37
N ILE A 322 11.95 -0.66 -8.97
CA ILE A 322 13.01 -1.39 -9.67
C ILE A 322 13.79 -2.27 -8.69
N GLU A 323 14.14 -1.75 -7.51
CA GLU A 323 14.82 -2.50 -6.44
C GLU A 323 13.98 -3.70 -5.98
N ILE A 324 12.68 -3.51 -5.75
CA ILE A 324 11.75 -4.60 -5.40
C ILE A 324 11.67 -5.65 -6.50
N ASN A 325 11.63 -5.24 -7.77
CA ASN A 325 11.59 -6.17 -8.90
C ASN A 325 12.87 -6.99 -9.01
N SER A 326 14.04 -6.39 -8.72
CA SER A 326 15.32 -7.11 -8.63
C SER A 326 15.29 -8.14 -7.51
N LEU A 327 14.85 -7.75 -6.30
CA LEU A 327 14.76 -8.67 -5.16
C LEU A 327 13.79 -9.84 -5.41
N LYS A 328 12.68 -9.60 -6.12
CA LYS A 328 11.76 -10.67 -6.54
C LYS A 328 12.44 -11.64 -7.51
N PHE A 329 13.27 -11.15 -8.43
CA PHE A 329 14.04 -11.98 -9.34
C PHE A 329 15.03 -12.86 -8.57
N ASP A 330 15.78 -12.27 -7.62
CA ASP A 330 16.72 -13.01 -6.78
C ASP A 330 16.03 -14.07 -5.91
N LEU A 331 14.88 -13.75 -5.33
CA LEU A 331 14.08 -14.70 -4.54
C LEU A 331 13.60 -15.88 -5.39
N ASN A 332 13.17 -15.63 -6.63
CA ASN A 332 12.77 -16.70 -7.56
C ASN A 332 13.95 -17.61 -7.91
N ASN A 333 15.14 -17.05 -8.12
CA ASN A 333 16.35 -17.84 -8.37
C ASN A 333 16.69 -18.73 -7.17
N LEU A 334 16.63 -18.17 -5.95
CA LEU A 334 16.90 -18.94 -4.73
C LEU A 334 15.89 -20.08 -4.53
N LYS A 335 14.61 -19.82 -4.80
CA LYS A 335 13.56 -20.85 -4.73
C LYS A 335 13.80 -21.98 -5.73
N GLN A 336 14.25 -21.65 -6.94
CA GLN A 336 14.60 -22.65 -7.94
C GLN A 336 15.81 -23.47 -7.48
N GLU A 337 16.87 -22.84 -6.97
CA GLU A 337 18.04 -23.53 -6.45
C GLU A 337 17.67 -24.48 -5.30
N MET A 338 16.82 -24.03 -4.37
CA MET A 338 16.33 -24.89 -3.28
C MET A 338 15.54 -26.09 -3.79
N ASN A 339 14.67 -25.90 -4.78
CA ASN A 339 13.92 -26.99 -5.39
C ASN A 339 14.84 -27.99 -6.11
N ASP A 340 15.86 -27.51 -6.81
CA ASP A 340 16.83 -28.36 -7.49
C ASP A 340 17.64 -29.19 -6.47
N ARG A 341 18.07 -28.55 -5.37
CA ARG A 341 18.77 -29.23 -4.27
C ARG A 341 17.87 -30.23 -3.55
N LEU A 342 16.60 -29.88 -3.32
CA LEU A 342 15.63 -30.78 -2.72
C LEU A 342 15.41 -32.00 -3.63
N SER A 343 15.20 -31.79 -4.93
CA SER A 343 15.04 -32.85 -5.92
C SER A 343 16.25 -33.80 -5.93
N LEU A 344 17.47 -33.26 -5.89
CA LEU A 344 18.71 -34.05 -5.77
C LEU A 344 18.75 -34.86 -4.47
N LEU A 345 18.33 -34.26 -3.34
CA LEU A 345 18.28 -34.93 -2.05
C LEU A 345 17.26 -36.07 -2.02
N THR A 346 16.06 -35.84 -2.56
CA THR A 346 14.99 -36.85 -2.61
C THR A 346 15.41 -38.04 -3.49
N THR A 347 16.11 -37.76 -4.59
CA THR A 347 16.61 -38.79 -5.53
C THR A 347 17.74 -39.63 -4.91
N ASN A 348 18.62 -39.01 -4.11
CA ASN A 348 19.72 -39.72 -3.45
C ASN A 348 19.27 -40.49 -2.20
N ILE A 349 18.33 -39.95 -1.42
CA ILE A 349 17.86 -40.59 -0.17
C ILE A 349 16.91 -41.76 -0.47
N SER A 350 16.08 -41.70 -1.53
CA SER A 350 15.12 -42.77 -1.80
C SER A 350 15.76 -44.02 -2.38
N ASN A 351 16.82 -43.90 -3.19
CA ASN A 351 17.40 -45.07 -3.87
C ASN A 351 18.43 -45.81 -3.03
N GLU A 352 19.29 -45.11 -2.29
CA GLU A 352 20.39 -45.76 -1.57
C GLU A 352 19.92 -46.48 -0.30
N LYS A 353 19.01 -45.86 0.47
CA LYS A 353 18.41 -46.50 1.67
C LYS A 353 17.44 -47.63 1.29
N LEU A 354 16.65 -47.45 0.23
CA LEU A 354 15.74 -48.50 -0.25
C LEU A 354 16.51 -49.72 -0.76
N ASN A 355 17.57 -49.51 -1.55
CA ASN A 355 18.40 -50.60 -2.06
C ASN A 355 19.11 -51.34 -0.93
N LYS A 356 19.55 -50.64 0.11
CA LYS A 356 20.13 -51.27 1.31
C LYS A 356 19.11 -52.13 2.07
N VAL A 357 17.92 -51.59 2.33
CA VAL A 357 16.83 -52.33 3.02
C VAL A 357 16.36 -53.53 2.21
N LEU A 358 16.26 -53.41 0.88
CA LEU A 358 15.92 -54.53 0.00
C LEU A 358 17.00 -55.62 0.02
N SER A 359 18.28 -55.23 0.01
CA SER A 359 19.39 -56.19 0.13
C SER A 359 19.41 -56.91 1.49
N GLU A 360 19.15 -56.21 2.59
CA GLU A 360 19.06 -56.80 3.94
C GLU A 360 17.87 -57.75 4.05
N ARG A 361 16.71 -57.38 3.49
CA ARG A 361 15.53 -58.25 3.41
C ARG A 361 15.84 -59.54 2.65
N ASP A 362 16.49 -59.44 1.49
CA ASP A 362 16.80 -60.60 0.65
C ASP A 362 17.83 -61.52 1.32
N GLN A 363 18.78 -60.97 2.09
CA GLN A 363 19.69 -61.75 2.93
C GLN A 363 18.93 -62.54 4.01
N HIS A 364 18.06 -61.88 4.77
CA HIS A 364 17.28 -62.55 5.81
C HIS A 364 16.32 -63.61 5.25
N LEU A 365 15.74 -63.36 4.07
CA LEU A 365 14.90 -64.35 3.40
C LEU A 365 15.70 -65.61 3.03
N ASN A 366 16.94 -65.44 2.56
CA ASN A 366 17.83 -66.56 2.24
C ASN A 366 18.25 -67.33 3.51
N GLU A 367 18.55 -66.64 4.60
CA GLU A 367 18.86 -67.26 5.90
C GLU A 367 17.65 -68.07 6.43
N LEU A 368 16.44 -67.52 6.33
CA LEU A 368 15.21 -68.20 6.74
C LEU A 368 14.93 -69.45 5.88
N ASN A 369 15.14 -69.36 4.57
CA ASN A 369 15.01 -70.50 3.67
C ASN A 369 16.04 -71.59 3.97
N LYS A 370 17.26 -71.22 4.34
CA LYS A 370 18.28 -72.17 4.75
C LYS A 370 17.89 -72.90 6.05
N LEU A 371 17.44 -72.17 7.06
CA LEU A 371 16.92 -72.74 8.31
C LEU A 371 15.72 -73.67 8.09
N LYS A 372 14.84 -73.33 7.14
CA LYS A 372 13.70 -74.17 6.75
C LYS A 372 14.12 -75.49 6.08
N ILE A 373 15.28 -75.54 5.44
CA ILE A 373 15.82 -76.77 4.84
C ILE A 373 16.54 -77.62 5.92
N GLU A 374 17.10 -76.98 6.94
CA GLU A 374 17.81 -77.64 8.04
C GLU A 374 16.86 -78.25 9.10
N LEU A 375 15.63 -77.73 9.22
CA LEU A 375 14.51 -78.28 9.99
C LEU A 375 13.73 -79.32 9.19
#